data_AF-A0A7W1N8W9-F1
#
_entry.id   AF-A0A7W1N8W9-F1
#
_cell.length_a   1.000
_cell.length_b   1.000
_cell.length_c   1.000
_cell.angle_alpha   90.00
_cell.angle_beta   90.00
_cell.angle_gamma   90.00
#
_symmetry.space_group_name_H-M   'P 1'
#
loop_
_entity.id
_entity.type
_entity.pdbx_description
1 polymer ?
#
loop_
_entity_poly.entity_id
_entity_poly.type
_entity_poly.pdbx_seq_one_letter_code
_entity_poly.pdbx_strand_id
1 'polypeptide(L)'
;MWRLLACLKPYRGRVALGMLCLLAVDLVVMWAPRVLGAEIDRLARADGSGLTWSAATLLGIGVASAGLRFGWRWCLIGASRALRRDLRQRLYQHLARLHETVAARRSVGGMLSLASSDIEAVQMACGFGLLAAADALILMVIGLVMLLDLSPALTLAALVPLPALAVVAWLGGRVIHARATRAQESTAAFAERVRESLA
;
A
#
# COMPACT_ATOMS: atom_id res chain seq x y z
N MET A 1 16.30 1.75 0.11
CA MET A 1 15.43 0.59 0.42
C MET A 1 15.98 -0.34 1.50
N TRP A 2 17.17 -0.94 1.32
CA TRP A 2 17.69 -2.04 2.18
C TRP A 2 17.82 -1.71 3.68
N ARG A 3 18.16 -0.46 4.03
CA ARG A 3 18.23 0.00 5.43
C ARG A 3 16.84 0.09 6.09
N LEU A 4 15.78 0.35 5.32
CA LEU A 4 14.39 0.41 5.82
C LEU A 4 13.88 -0.99 6.17
N LEU A 5 14.20 -1.99 5.34
CA LEU A 5 13.86 -3.39 5.60
C LEU A 5 14.61 -3.94 6.83
N ALA A 6 15.84 -3.49 7.06
CA ALA A 6 16.60 -3.87 8.26
C ALA A 6 15.93 -3.38 9.56
N CYS A 7 15.23 -2.23 9.55
CA CYS A 7 14.47 -1.72 10.69
C CYS A 7 13.24 -2.58 11.03
N LEU A 8 12.75 -3.40 10.11
CA LEU A 8 11.63 -4.33 10.34
C LEU A 8 12.08 -5.69 10.90
N LYS A 9 13.39 -5.97 10.98
CA LYS A 9 13.92 -7.23 11.55
C LYS A 9 13.33 -7.61 12.92
N PRO A 10 13.13 -6.68 13.88
CA PRO A 10 12.52 -7.00 15.18
C PRO A 10 11.07 -7.47 15.07
N TYR A 11 10.37 -7.06 14.00
CA TYR A 11 8.95 -7.29 13.78
C TYR A 11 8.65 -8.37 12.73
N ARG A 12 9.68 -9.13 12.29
CA ARG A 12 9.58 -10.13 11.22
C ARG A 12 8.46 -11.15 11.40
N GLY A 13 8.18 -11.60 12.62
CA GLY A 13 7.08 -12.55 12.89
C GLY A 13 5.70 -11.96 12.60
N ARG A 14 5.46 -10.71 13.03
CA ARG A 14 4.21 -9.99 12.73
C ARG A 14 4.10 -9.69 11.24
N VAL A 15 5.19 -9.27 10.60
CA VAL A 15 5.18 -9.02 9.15
C VAL A 15 4.90 -10.30 8.37
N ALA A 16 5.55 -11.42 8.70
CA ALA A 16 5.33 -12.70 8.03
C ALA A 16 3.90 -13.21 8.22
N LEU A 17 3.36 -13.16 9.45
CA LEU A 17 1.96 -13.52 9.71
C LEU A 17 1.00 -12.61 8.93
N GLY A 18 1.28 -11.31 8.89
CA GLY A 18 0.50 -10.35 8.11
C GLY A 18 0.52 -10.65 6.61
N MET A 19 1.67 -11.02 6.05
CA MET A 19 1.80 -11.43 4.64
C MET A 19 1.07 -12.73 4.34
N LEU A 20 1.11 -13.71 5.25
CA LEU A 20 0.32 -14.94 5.13
C LEU A 20 -1.18 -14.66 5.15
N CYS A 21 -1.65 -13.82 6.07
CA CYS A 21 -3.04 -13.39 6.10
C CYS A 21 -3.43 -12.64 4.82
N LEU A 22 -2.56 -11.78 4.29
CA LEU A 22 -2.79 -11.05 3.03
C LEU A 22 -2.95 -12.02 1.86
N LEU A 23 -2.00 -12.94 1.69
CA LEU A 23 -2.07 -13.98 0.65
C LEU A 23 -3.36 -14.79 0.74
N ALA A 24 -3.78 -15.15 1.95
CA ALA A 24 -5.02 -15.90 2.15
C ALA A 24 -6.28 -15.06 1.90
N VAL A 25 -6.28 -13.73 2.15
CA VAL A 25 -7.37 -12.84 1.68
C VAL A 25 -7.48 -12.90 0.16
N ASP A 26 -6.36 -12.75 -0.53
CA ASP A 26 -6.35 -12.66 -1.99
C ASP A 26 -6.86 -13.96 -2.62
N LEU A 27 -6.44 -15.12 -2.10
CA LEU A 27 -6.96 -16.42 -2.52
C LEU A 27 -8.46 -16.57 -2.27
N VAL A 28 -8.95 -16.19 -1.09
CA VAL A 28 -10.37 -16.28 -0.72
C VAL A 28 -11.23 -15.38 -1.61
N VAL A 29 -10.81 -14.13 -1.81
CA VAL A 29 -11.53 -13.15 -2.62
C VAL A 29 -11.52 -13.54 -4.10
N MET A 30 -10.40 -14.08 -4.60
CA MET A 30 -10.29 -14.53 -6.00
C MET A 30 -11.19 -15.74 -6.31
N TRP A 31 -11.69 -16.44 -5.29
CA TRP A 31 -12.65 -17.52 -5.51
C TRP A 31 -14.07 -17.02 -5.81
N ALA A 32 -14.43 -15.82 -5.34
CA ALA A 32 -15.78 -15.27 -5.54
C ALA A 32 -16.20 -15.13 -7.02
N PRO A 33 -15.37 -14.61 -7.94
CA PRO A 33 -15.70 -14.55 -9.37
C PRO A 33 -16.01 -15.92 -9.99
N ARG A 34 -15.40 -17.01 -9.52
CA ARG A 34 -15.68 -18.35 -10.04
C ARG A 34 -17.03 -18.88 -9.59
N VAL A 35 -17.40 -18.63 -8.33
CA VAL A 35 -18.74 -18.96 -7.82
C VAL A 35 -19.79 -18.16 -8.60
N LEU A 36 -19.56 -16.86 -8.80
CA LEU A 36 -20.45 -16.02 -9.60
C LEU A 36 -20.57 -16.49 -11.05
N GLY A 37 -19.45 -16.82 -11.71
CA GLY A 37 -19.45 -17.31 -13.08
C GLY A 37 -20.23 -18.63 -13.22
N ALA A 38 -20.00 -19.59 -12.32
CA ALA A 38 -20.72 -20.86 -12.31
C ALA A 38 -22.23 -20.68 -12.11
N GLU A 39 -22.66 -19.73 -11.26
CA GLU A 39 -24.07 -19.42 -11.10
C GLU A 39 -24.67 -18.77 -12.34
N ILE A 40 -23.99 -17.81 -12.96
CA ILE A 40 -24.45 -17.20 -14.22
C ILE A 40 -24.66 -18.28 -15.29
N ASP A 41 -23.74 -19.24 -15.40
CA ASP A 41 -23.86 -20.35 -16.35
C ASP A 41 -25.03 -21.30 -16.04
N ARG A 42 -25.40 -21.49 -14.77
CA ARG A 42 -26.55 -22.31 -14.35
C ARG A 42 -27.87 -21.58 -14.60
N LEU A 43 -27.93 -20.30 -14.26
CA LEU A 43 -29.05 -19.43 -14.59
C LEU A 43 -29.30 -19.38 -16.11
N ALA A 44 -28.23 -19.33 -16.92
CA ALA A 44 -28.33 -19.39 -18.38
C ALA A 44 -28.94 -20.71 -18.90
N ARG A 45 -28.83 -21.80 -18.13
CA ARG A 45 -29.45 -23.11 -18.44
C ARG A 45 -30.85 -23.28 -17.81
N ALA A 46 -31.41 -22.23 -17.22
CA ALA A 46 -32.67 -22.25 -16.47
C ALA A 46 -32.69 -23.21 -15.27
N ASP A 47 -31.53 -23.54 -14.70
CA ASP A 47 -31.40 -24.30 -13.46
C ASP A 47 -31.22 -23.36 -12.25
N GLY A 48 -32.26 -23.24 -11.43
CA GLY A 48 -32.26 -22.42 -10.21
C GLY A 48 -31.88 -23.17 -8.93
N SER A 49 -31.61 -24.48 -8.99
CA SER A 49 -31.53 -25.34 -7.78
C SER A 49 -30.20 -25.26 -7.02
N GLY A 50 -29.63 -24.06 -6.87
CA GLY A 50 -28.36 -23.85 -6.15
C GLY A 50 -28.09 -22.43 -5.67
N LEU A 51 -28.99 -21.48 -5.97
CA LEU A 51 -28.78 -20.07 -5.70
C LEU A 51 -28.55 -19.77 -4.20
N THR A 52 -29.28 -20.46 -3.32
CA THR A 52 -29.15 -20.31 -1.86
C THR A 52 -27.78 -20.76 -1.35
N TRP A 53 -27.26 -21.87 -1.88
CA TRP A 53 -25.94 -22.40 -1.51
C TRP A 53 -24.81 -21.48 -2.01
N SER A 54 -24.93 -20.98 -3.23
CA SER A 54 -23.95 -20.06 -3.81
C SER A 54 -23.98 -18.69 -3.14
N ALA A 55 -25.16 -18.18 -2.77
CA ALA A 55 -25.29 -16.99 -1.92
C ALA A 55 -24.65 -17.20 -0.52
N ALA A 56 -24.89 -18.36 0.12
CA ALA A 56 -24.25 -18.70 1.39
C ALA A 56 -22.72 -18.79 1.27
N THR A 57 -22.22 -19.36 0.16
CA THR A 57 -20.78 -19.45 -0.12
C THR A 57 -20.16 -18.07 -0.29
N LEU A 58 -20.80 -17.17 -1.05
CA LEU A 58 -20.34 -15.79 -1.22
C LEU A 58 -20.34 -15.00 0.11
N LEU A 59 -21.36 -15.20 0.95
CA LEU A 59 -21.38 -14.64 2.30
C LEU A 59 -20.23 -15.18 3.15
N GLY A 60 -19.96 -16.50 3.09
CA GLY A 60 -18.83 -17.13 3.76
C GLY A 60 -17.48 -16.55 3.32
N ILE A 61 -17.28 -16.36 2.01
CA ILE A 61 -16.10 -15.69 1.45
C ILE A 61 -15.99 -14.26 1.98
N GLY A 62 -17.09 -13.51 2.02
CA GLY A 62 -17.15 -12.16 2.56
C GLY A 62 -16.69 -12.10 4.02
N VAL A 63 -17.27 -12.93 4.89
CA VAL A 63 -16.93 -13.00 6.32
C VAL A 63 -15.48 -13.45 6.53
N ALA A 64 -15.05 -14.49 5.83
CA ALA A 64 -13.67 -14.97 5.89
C ALA A 64 -12.70 -13.86 5.47
N SER A 65 -12.93 -13.21 4.33
CA SER A 65 -12.10 -12.11 3.85
C SER A 65 -12.03 -10.95 4.85
N ALA A 66 -13.13 -10.62 5.54
CA ALA A 66 -13.16 -9.59 6.57
C ALA A 66 -12.28 -9.95 7.78
N GLY A 67 -12.38 -11.18 8.27
CA GLY A 67 -11.56 -11.69 9.37
C GLY A 67 -10.07 -11.70 9.03
N LEU A 68 -9.71 -12.21 7.85
CA LEU A 68 -8.32 -12.21 7.39
C LEU A 68 -7.81 -10.79 7.14
N ARG A 69 -8.65 -9.88 6.62
CA ARG A 69 -8.31 -8.45 6.47
C ARG A 69 -8.00 -7.79 7.79
N PHE A 70 -8.78 -8.10 8.82
CA PHE A 70 -8.49 -7.64 10.17
C PHE A 70 -7.14 -8.19 10.67
N GLY A 71 -6.88 -9.49 10.45
CA GLY A 71 -5.63 -10.15 10.83
C GLY A 71 -4.39 -9.51 10.22
N TRP A 72 -4.36 -9.32 8.89
CA TRP A 72 -3.20 -8.68 8.26
C TRP A 72 -3.07 -7.21 8.66
N ARG A 73 -4.18 -6.46 8.80
CA ARG A 73 -4.15 -5.06 9.24
C ARG A 73 -3.54 -4.93 10.62
N TRP A 74 -3.98 -5.76 11.55
CA TRP A 74 -3.46 -5.78 12.92
C TRP A 74 -1.95 -6.06 12.92
N CYS A 75 -1.51 -7.02 12.12
CA CYS A 75 -0.11 -7.42 12.05
C CYS A 75 0.79 -6.37 11.38
N LEU A 76 0.46 -5.92 10.17
CA LEU A 76 1.30 -5.01 9.37
C LEU A 76 1.23 -3.57 9.86
N ILE A 77 0.01 -3.04 10.06
CA ILE A 77 -0.15 -1.66 10.55
C ILE A 77 0.33 -1.58 12.00
N GLY A 78 0.03 -2.60 12.82
CA GLY A 78 0.52 -2.68 14.19
C GLY A 78 2.05 -2.71 14.27
N ALA A 79 2.72 -3.50 13.42
CA ALA A 79 4.18 -3.51 13.33
C ALA A 79 4.74 -2.14 12.92
N SER A 80 4.12 -1.48 11.93
CA SER A 80 4.54 -0.14 11.47
C SER A 80 4.44 0.90 12.60
N ARG A 81 3.36 0.85 13.41
CA ARG A 81 3.16 1.75 14.56
C ARG A 81 4.16 1.46 15.68
N ALA A 82 4.49 0.20 15.92
CA ALA A 82 5.50 -0.18 16.90
C ALA A 82 6.90 0.33 16.49
N LEU A 83 7.27 0.15 15.22
CA LEU A 83 8.50 0.73 14.66
C LEU A 83 8.57 2.25 14.84
N ARG A 84 7.47 2.96 14.55
CA ARG A 84 7.38 4.42 14.75
C ARG A 84 7.66 4.82 16.20
N ARG A 85 7.06 4.09 17.16
CA ARG A 85 7.28 4.35 18.60
C ARG A 85 8.74 4.17 18.98
N ASP A 86 9.38 3.09 18.54
CA ASP A 86 10.80 2.83 18.82
C ASP A 86 11.72 3.89 18.21
N LEU A 87 11.46 4.30 16.97
CA LEU A 87 12.23 5.35 16.29
C LEU A 87 12.11 6.69 17.01
N ARG A 88 10.89 7.09 17.40
CA ARG A 88 10.67 8.31 18.19
C ARG A 88 11.37 8.24 19.53
N GLN A 89 11.28 7.11 20.24
CA GLN A 89 11.93 6.95 21.53
C GLN A 89 13.46 7.09 21.43
N ARG A 90 14.08 6.47 20.41
CA ARG A 90 15.52 6.60 20.17
C ARG A 90 15.91 8.04 19.82
N LEU A 91 15.10 8.71 19.01
CA LEU A 91 15.31 10.12 18.66
C LEU A 91 15.25 11.01 19.92
N TYR A 92 14.24 10.84 20.77
CA TYR A 92 14.13 11.60 22.02
C TYR A 92 15.31 11.35 22.95
N GLN A 93 15.72 10.09 23.14
CA GLN A 93 16.88 9.74 23.96
C GLN A 93 18.18 10.35 23.42
N HIS A 94 18.32 10.44 22.10
CA HIS A 94 19.48 11.06 21.47
C HIS A 94 19.49 12.58 21.65
N LEU A 95 18.34 13.23 21.40
CA LEU A 95 18.20 14.69 21.58
C LEU A 95 18.39 15.10 23.04
N ALA A 96 17.95 14.30 24.00
CA ALA A 96 18.12 14.56 25.43
C ALA A 96 19.59 14.48 25.91
N ARG A 97 20.47 13.82 25.13
CA ARG A 97 21.91 13.69 25.44
C ARG A 97 22.79 14.62 24.60
N LEU A 98 22.17 15.49 23.80
CA LEU A 98 22.88 16.36 22.88
C LEU A 98 23.54 17.52 23.65
N HIS A 99 24.83 17.77 23.39
CA HIS A 99 25.54 18.90 24.02
C HIS A 99 24.89 20.25 23.70
N GLU A 100 24.93 21.15 24.68
CA GLU A 100 24.35 22.51 24.62
C GLU A 100 24.83 23.30 23.39
N THR A 101 26.08 23.09 22.95
CA THR A 101 26.66 23.75 21.77
C THR A 101 25.98 23.37 20.45
N VAL A 102 25.43 22.16 20.32
CA VAL A 102 24.69 21.74 19.12
C VAL A 102 23.23 22.19 19.21
N ALA A 103 22.65 22.12 20.41
CA ALA A 103 21.30 22.64 20.69
C ALA A 103 21.20 24.16 20.50
N ALA A 104 22.28 24.91 20.76
CA ALA A 104 22.34 26.35 20.52
C ALA A 104 22.42 26.72 19.02
N ARG A 105 23.01 25.86 18.19
CA ARG A 105 23.16 26.10 16.73
C ARG A 105 21.95 25.67 15.91
N ARG A 106 21.11 24.78 16.42
CA ARG A 106 19.88 24.32 15.75
C ARG A 106 18.75 24.18 16.76
N SER A 107 17.59 24.78 16.46
CA SER A 107 16.38 24.61 17.28
C SER A 107 16.03 23.12 17.41
N VAL A 108 16.08 22.61 18.65
CA VAL A 108 15.70 21.24 18.99
C VAL A 108 14.27 20.93 18.54
N GLY A 109 13.37 21.91 18.63
CA GLY A 109 11.99 21.81 18.14
C GLY A 109 11.91 21.64 16.62
N GLY A 110 12.75 22.36 15.86
CA GLY A 110 12.85 22.20 14.41
C GLY A 110 13.37 20.82 14.02
N MET A 111 14.42 20.33 14.70
CA MET A 111 14.95 18.98 14.48
C MET A 111 13.92 17.90 14.78
N LEU A 112 13.14 18.06 15.85
CA LEU A 112 12.08 17.12 16.20
C LEU A 112 10.96 17.11 15.15
N SER A 113 10.57 18.27 14.63
CA SER A 113 9.53 18.37 13.60
C SER A 113 9.93 17.65 12.31
N LEU A 114 11.12 17.98 11.77
CA LEU A 114 11.68 17.34 10.58
C LEU A 114 11.82 15.82 10.76
N ALA A 115 12.46 15.38 11.85
CA ALA A 115 12.67 13.97 12.09
C ALA A 115 11.36 13.20 12.36
N SER A 116 10.34 13.85 12.94
CA SER A 116 9.01 13.24 13.10
C SER A 116 8.35 13.02 11.74
N SER A 117 8.44 13.99 10.83
CA SER A 117 7.94 13.85 9.45
C SER A 117 8.65 12.71 8.71
N ASP A 118 9.98 12.62 8.83
CA ASP A 118 10.75 11.53 8.23
C ASP A 118 10.36 10.15 8.81
N ILE A 119 10.17 10.07 10.13
CA ILE A 119 9.73 8.84 10.80
C ILE A 119 8.32 8.43 10.32
N GLU A 120 7.42 9.37 10.08
CA GLU A 120 6.11 9.09 9.51
C GLU A 120 6.22 8.57 8.08
N ALA A 121 7.05 9.19 7.24
CA ALA A 121 7.31 8.72 5.88
C ALA A 121 7.87 7.28 5.88
N VAL A 122 8.82 6.97 6.76
CA VAL A 122 9.36 5.62 6.95
C VAL A 122 8.28 4.64 7.38
N GLN A 123 7.42 5.02 8.32
CA GLN A 123 6.34 4.16 8.81
C GLN A 123 5.27 3.92 7.73
N MET A 124 4.93 4.92 6.91
CA MET A 124 4.04 4.73 5.77
C MET A 124 4.65 3.79 4.73
N ALA A 125 5.93 3.96 4.40
CA ALA A 125 6.62 3.09 3.45
C ALA A 125 6.69 1.63 3.94
N CYS A 126 7.06 1.41 5.20
CA CYS A 126 7.18 0.07 5.79
C CYS A 126 5.83 -0.62 6.08
N GLY A 127 4.77 0.16 6.34
CA GLY A 127 3.43 -0.37 6.59
C GLY A 127 2.61 -0.46 5.31
N PHE A 128 2.10 0.67 4.85
CA PHE A 128 1.20 0.76 3.70
C PHE A 128 1.91 0.53 2.38
N GLY A 129 3.12 1.06 2.20
CA GLY A 129 3.89 0.89 0.97
C GLY A 129 4.24 -0.59 0.71
N LEU A 130 4.76 -1.27 1.74
CA LEU A 130 5.06 -2.70 1.67
C LEU A 130 3.81 -3.55 1.43
N LEU A 131 2.71 -3.24 2.13
CA LEU A 131 1.42 -3.88 1.92
C LEU A 131 0.97 -3.72 0.46
N ALA A 132 0.86 -2.48 -0.03
CA ALA A 132 0.33 -2.20 -1.36
C ALA A 132 1.18 -2.85 -2.46
N ALA A 133 2.50 -2.86 -2.31
CA ALA A 133 3.38 -3.53 -3.24
C ALA A 133 3.19 -5.07 -3.24
N ALA A 134 3.06 -5.67 -2.06
CA ALA A 134 2.84 -7.11 -1.92
C ALA A 134 1.45 -7.52 -2.45
N ASP A 135 0.40 -6.80 -2.04
CA ASP A 135 -0.99 -6.98 -2.46
C ASP A 135 -1.12 -6.90 -3.98
N ALA A 136 -0.57 -5.84 -4.60
CA ALA A 136 -0.58 -5.67 -6.04
C ALA A 136 0.16 -6.82 -6.77
N LEU A 137 1.32 -7.25 -6.26
CA LEU A 137 2.08 -8.34 -6.87
C LEU A 137 1.33 -9.67 -6.75
N ILE A 138 0.79 -9.98 -5.57
CA ILE A 138 0.06 -11.23 -5.30
C ILE A 138 -1.21 -11.28 -6.16
N LEU A 139 -2.03 -10.23 -6.15
CA LEU A 139 -3.24 -10.16 -6.97
C LEU A 139 -2.92 -10.24 -8.46
N MET A 140 -1.85 -9.57 -8.92
CA MET A 140 -1.43 -9.67 -10.32
C MET A 140 -1.07 -11.11 -10.70
N VAL A 141 -0.28 -11.82 -9.88
CA VAL A 141 0.13 -13.20 -10.16
C VAL A 141 -1.05 -14.16 -10.10
N ILE A 142 -1.81 -14.17 -8.99
CA ILE A 142 -2.95 -15.08 -8.83
C ILE A 142 -4.01 -14.79 -9.91
N GLY A 143 -4.28 -13.51 -10.17
CA GLY A 143 -5.29 -13.09 -11.14
C GLY A 143 -4.91 -13.51 -12.56
N LEU A 144 -3.65 -13.30 -12.95
CA LEU A 144 -3.15 -13.73 -14.25
C LEU A 144 -3.22 -15.26 -14.41
N VAL A 145 -2.81 -16.02 -13.39
CA VAL A 145 -2.91 -17.49 -13.40
C VAL A 145 -4.37 -17.94 -13.56
N MET A 146 -5.31 -17.34 -12.80
CA MET A 146 -6.73 -17.68 -12.90
C MET A 146 -7.35 -17.34 -14.26
N LEU A 147 -6.96 -16.22 -14.88
CA LEU A 147 -7.44 -15.83 -16.20
C LEU A 147 -6.93 -16.78 -17.28
N LEU A 148 -5.64 -17.12 -17.23
CA LEU A 148 -5.02 -18.08 -18.15
C LEU A 148 -5.64 -19.48 -18.03
N ASP A 149 -5.96 -19.90 -16.81
CA ASP A 149 -6.67 -21.16 -16.53
C ASP A 149 -8.10 -21.17 -17.10
N LEU A 150 -8.79 -20.02 -17.10
CA LEU A 150 -10.15 -19.91 -17.65
C LEU A 150 -10.15 -19.89 -19.18
N SER A 151 -9.35 -19.03 -19.80
CA SER A 151 -9.21 -18.96 -21.26
C SER A 151 -7.96 -18.15 -21.63
N PRO A 152 -6.91 -18.79 -22.17
CA PRO A 152 -5.71 -18.10 -22.63
C PRO A 152 -6.00 -17.08 -23.74
N ALA A 153 -6.91 -17.40 -24.67
CA ALA A 153 -7.23 -16.53 -25.81
C ALA A 153 -7.89 -15.21 -25.37
N LEU A 154 -8.94 -15.29 -24.54
CA LEU A 154 -9.58 -14.10 -23.96
C LEU A 154 -8.62 -13.30 -23.07
N THR A 155 -7.74 -13.98 -22.33
CA THR A 155 -6.75 -13.32 -21.47
C THR A 155 -5.75 -12.50 -22.30
N LEU A 156 -5.23 -13.06 -23.39
CA LEU A 156 -4.35 -12.34 -24.31
C LEU A 156 -5.07 -11.16 -24.95
N ALA A 157 -6.32 -11.34 -25.40
CA ALA A 157 -7.12 -10.24 -25.93
C ALA A 157 -7.33 -9.12 -24.91
N ALA A 158 -7.58 -9.46 -23.64
CA ALA A 158 -7.70 -8.50 -22.54
C ALA A 158 -6.38 -7.82 -22.18
N LEU A 159 -5.24 -8.44 -22.46
CA LEU A 159 -3.91 -7.90 -22.18
C LEU A 159 -3.46 -6.85 -23.20
N VAL A 160 -3.91 -6.94 -24.47
CA VAL A 160 -3.57 -6.01 -25.56
C VAL A 160 -3.77 -4.53 -25.23
N PRO A 161 -4.89 -4.08 -24.61
CA PRO A 161 -5.05 -2.67 -24.26
C PRO A 161 -4.15 -2.20 -23.10
N LEU A 162 -3.62 -3.09 -22.27
CA LEU A 162 -2.84 -2.71 -21.08
C LEU A 162 -1.52 -1.99 -21.42
N PRO A 163 -0.68 -2.45 -22.37
CA PRO A 163 0.49 -1.68 -22.83
C PRO A 163 0.15 -0.28 -23.31
N ALA A 164 -0.95 -0.11 -24.06
CA ALA A 164 -1.38 1.20 -24.54
C ALA A 164 -1.76 2.11 -23.35
N LEU A 165 -2.52 1.59 -22.39
CA LEU A 165 -2.85 2.32 -21.16
C LEU A 165 -1.60 2.66 -20.35
N ALA A 166 -0.63 1.75 -20.26
CA ALA A 166 0.64 1.99 -19.57
C ALA A 166 1.44 3.12 -20.22
N VAL A 167 1.50 3.18 -21.55
CA VAL A 167 2.15 4.27 -22.30
C VAL A 167 1.45 5.61 -22.05
N VAL A 168 0.11 5.64 -22.14
CA VAL A 168 -0.68 6.85 -21.87
C VAL A 168 -0.47 7.33 -20.43
N ALA A 169 -0.50 6.42 -19.46
CA ALA A 169 -0.24 6.73 -18.06
C ALA A 169 1.19 7.27 -17.84
N TRP A 170 2.19 6.68 -18.51
CA TRP A 170 3.57 7.13 -18.43
C TRP A 170 3.76 8.54 -19.01
N LEU A 171 3.20 8.80 -20.19
CA LEU A 171 3.23 10.13 -20.81
C LEU A 171 2.51 11.17 -19.94
N GLY A 172 1.31 10.85 -19.46
CA GLY A 172 0.54 11.70 -18.54
C GLY A 172 1.30 11.99 -17.25
N GLY A 173 1.94 10.97 -16.67
CA GLY A 173 2.76 11.09 -15.47
C GLY A 173 3.93 12.06 -15.65
N ARG A 174 4.62 12.02 -16.80
CA ARG A 174 5.68 12.99 -17.11
C ARG A 174 5.17 14.42 -17.17
N VAL A 175 4.00 14.64 -17.78
CA VAL A 175 3.38 15.98 -17.86
C VAL A 175 2.97 16.48 -16.48
N ILE A 176 2.34 15.62 -15.67
CA ILE A 176 1.93 15.97 -14.31
C ILE A 176 3.14 16.33 -13.46
N HIS A 177 4.21 15.52 -13.52
CA HIS A 177 5.43 15.78 -12.75
C HIS A 177 6.06 17.12 -13.14
N ALA A 178 6.20 17.39 -14.44
CA ALA A 178 6.75 18.66 -14.92
C ALA A 178 5.91 19.87 -14.48
N ARG A 179 4.57 19.76 -14.51
CA ARG A 179 3.67 20.83 -14.04
C ARG A 179 3.74 21.01 -12.52
N ALA A 180 3.86 19.92 -11.76
CA ALA A 180 4.02 19.98 -10.31
C ALA A 180 5.32 20.69 -9.92
N THR A 181 6.43 20.40 -10.60
CA THR A 181 7.71 21.08 -10.36
C THR A 181 7.60 22.58 -10.64
N ARG A 182 7.01 22.98 -11.77
CA ARG A 182 6.80 24.40 -12.10
C ARG A 182 5.92 25.12 -11.08
N ALA A 183 4.87 24.47 -10.59
CA ALA A 183 4.04 25.04 -9.53
C ALA A 183 4.84 25.26 -8.24
N GLN A 184 5.67 24.28 -7.84
CA GLN A 184 6.56 24.41 -6.67
C GLN A 184 7.55 25.56 -6.82
N GLU A 185 8.16 25.74 -7.99
CA GLU A 185 9.06 26.85 -8.29
C GLU A 185 8.36 28.21 -8.19
N SER A 186 7.14 28.34 -8.71
CA SER A 186 6.37 29.59 -8.63
C SER A 186 6.01 29.97 -7.19
N THR A 187 5.65 28.99 -6.35
CA THR A 187 5.34 29.20 -4.94
C THR A 187 6.60 29.63 -4.18
N ALA A 188 7.74 29.02 -4.47
CA ALA A 188 9.02 29.40 -3.88
C ALA A 188 9.41 30.85 -4.26
N ALA A 189 9.25 31.22 -5.53
CA ALA A 189 9.53 32.58 -6.00
C ALA A 189 8.61 33.64 -5.37
N PHE A 190 7.32 33.33 -5.19
CA PHE A 190 6.39 34.22 -4.49
C PHE A 190 6.78 34.40 -3.01
N ALA A 191 7.13 33.30 -2.34
CA ALA A 191 7.58 33.34 -0.96
C ALA A 191 8.84 34.19 -0.78
N GLU A 192 9.80 34.13 -1.70
CA GLU A 192 11.01 34.96 -1.64
C GLU A 192 10.68 36.44 -1.83
N ARG A 193 9.82 36.82 -2.79
CA ARG A 193 9.42 38.23 -2.99
C ARG A 193 8.72 38.83 -1.77
N VAL A 194 7.85 38.06 -1.12
CA VAL A 194 7.22 38.49 0.13
C VAL A 194 8.28 38.69 1.22
N ARG A 195 9.27 37.79 1.30
CA ARG A 195 10.38 37.88 2.26
C ARG A 195 11.25 39.11 2.02
N GLU A 196 11.57 39.43 0.76
CA GLU A 196 12.29 40.64 0.37
C GLU A 196 11.50 41.91 0.70
N SER A 197 10.18 41.93 0.51
CA SER A 197 9.35 43.11 0.81
C SER A 197 9.17 43.42 2.30
N LEU A 198 9.43 42.44 3.17
CA LEU A 198 9.33 42.57 4.63
C LEU A 198 10.70 42.85 5.28
N ALA A 199 11.79 42.84 4.52
CA ALA A 199 13.15 43.16 4.97
C ALA A 199 13.48 44.64 4.69
#